data_AF-A0A497LWS5-F1
#
_entry.id   AF-A0A497LWS5-F1
#
_cell.length_a   1.000
_cell.length_b   1.000
_cell.length_c   1.000
_cell.angle_alpha   90.00
_cell.angle_beta   90.00
_cell.angle_gamma   90.00
#
_symmetry.space_group_name_H-M   'P 1'
#
loop_
_entity.id
_entity.type
_entity.pdbx_description
1 polymer ?
#
loop_
_entity_poly.entity_id
_entity_poly.type
_entity_poly.pdbx_seq_one_letter_code
_entity_poly.pdbx_strand_id
1 'polypeptide(L)'
;MSRGGEALLKAEERRLLRDRRIQLLMGLLLGGGVERLTPILDPERGYRYPEAERILGSEAEELLEKLQSIGLLERETCGLLALCPRCGSTKIEPEDDAWRCLRCNALEEELRHKPLYCYRPNMERVKSLSDHLILPRVLEFLRERGYRAESPGELLGESGVKHRFDVIARGAGDNPPLIVIDIALGEGLAGDVEVKEMFAKVYDVNPFRAVLIAVPGLREEARRLAERYGIDAIEVKGPKSLLSGLLRVIPPVEEAGYRTLDVMSLLSLPDHLRKTATVLCSLGEATAEEVAERTGRARAVESSYLNQLVRMGYLKKERRGRRVLFSIVA
;
A
#
# COMPACT_ATOMS: atom_id res chain seq x y z
N MET A 1 -32.48 -19.02 11.10
CA MET A 1 -31.69 -20.16 10.58
C MET A 1 -31.98 -20.32 9.10
N SER A 2 -31.13 -19.79 8.24
CA SER A 2 -31.10 -20.10 6.81
C SER A 2 -29.63 -20.18 6.41
N ARG A 3 -29.16 -21.41 6.23
CA ARG A 3 -27.85 -21.73 5.65
C ARG A 3 -27.91 -21.33 4.16
N GLY A 4 -27.50 -20.11 3.85
CA GLY A 4 -27.28 -19.66 2.47
C GLY A 4 -25.93 -20.16 2.00
N GLY A 5 -25.91 -20.90 0.89
CA GLY A 5 -24.78 -21.69 0.43
C GLY A 5 -23.48 -20.91 0.21
N GLU A 6 -22.49 -21.18 1.06
CA GLU A 6 -21.10 -21.14 0.63
C GLU A 6 -20.91 -22.27 -0.37
N ALA A 7 -20.97 -21.96 -1.68
CA ALA A 7 -20.30 -22.81 -2.65
C ALA A 7 -18.85 -22.95 -2.18
N LEU A 8 -18.43 -24.17 -1.82
CA LEU A 8 -17.06 -24.47 -1.41
C LEU A 8 -16.12 -23.94 -2.50
N LEU A 9 -15.46 -22.80 -2.22
CA LEU A 9 -14.44 -22.24 -3.09
C LEU A 9 -13.43 -23.32 -3.42
N LYS A 10 -13.17 -23.51 -4.72
CA LYS A 10 -12.20 -24.51 -5.16
C LYS A 10 -10.83 -24.15 -4.58
N ALA A 11 -9.99 -25.16 -4.32
CA ALA A 11 -8.65 -24.94 -3.75
C ALA A 11 -7.82 -23.96 -4.60
N GLU A 12 -7.99 -24.01 -5.92
CA GLU A 12 -7.34 -23.10 -6.88
C GLU A 12 -7.82 -21.66 -6.74
N GLU A 13 -9.11 -21.43 -6.54
CA GLU A 13 -9.67 -20.09 -6.31
C GLU A 13 -9.15 -19.50 -5.00
N ARG A 14 -9.06 -20.31 -3.95
CA ARG A 14 -8.49 -19.88 -2.66
C ARG A 14 -7.02 -19.50 -2.78
N ARG A 15 -6.24 -20.26 -3.55
CA ARG A 15 -4.83 -19.94 -3.83
C ARG A 15 -4.71 -18.64 -4.62
N LEU A 16 -5.53 -18.46 -5.66
CA LEU A 16 -5.56 -17.23 -6.45
C LEU A 16 -5.90 -16.01 -5.60
N LEU A 17 -6.90 -16.10 -4.73
CA LEU A 17 -7.28 -15.00 -3.84
C LEU A 17 -6.19 -14.67 -2.82
N ARG A 18 -5.35 -15.63 -2.42
CA ARG A 18 -4.22 -15.42 -1.50
C ARG A 18 -2.94 -14.98 -2.20
N ASP A 19 -2.90 -14.95 -3.53
CA ASP A 19 -1.76 -14.43 -4.28
C ASP A 19 -1.59 -12.93 -3.99
N ARG A 20 -0.35 -12.54 -3.65
CA ARG A 20 0.00 -11.16 -3.31
C ARG A 20 -0.31 -10.17 -4.43
N ARG A 21 -0.12 -10.55 -5.70
CA ARG A 21 -0.42 -9.71 -6.87
C ARG A 21 -1.93 -9.46 -6.97
N ILE A 22 -2.74 -10.47 -6.71
CA ILE A 22 -4.20 -10.36 -6.73
C ILE A 22 -4.70 -9.50 -5.56
N GLN A 23 -4.14 -9.67 -4.36
CA GLN A 23 -4.45 -8.82 -3.20
C GLN A 23 -4.12 -7.35 -3.48
N LEU A 24 -2.96 -7.07 -4.10
CA LEU A 24 -2.55 -5.71 -4.46
C LEU A 24 -3.41 -5.11 -5.57
N LEU A 25 -3.82 -5.90 -6.57
CA LEU A 25 -4.74 -5.46 -7.62
C LEU A 25 -6.09 -5.07 -7.03
N MET A 26 -6.64 -5.90 -6.14
CA MET A 26 -7.88 -5.57 -5.44
C MET A 26 -7.71 -4.34 -4.54
N GLY A 27 -6.52 -4.17 -3.95
CA GLY A 27 -6.14 -2.95 -3.25
C GLY A 27 -6.20 -1.71 -4.13
N LEU A 28 -5.64 -1.77 -5.34
CA LEU A 28 -5.65 -0.68 -6.31
C LEU A 28 -7.08 -0.25 -6.68
N LEU A 29 -7.93 -1.24 -6.96
CA LEU A 29 -9.33 -1.02 -7.35
C LEU A 29 -10.21 -0.50 -6.21
N LEU A 30 -9.92 -0.88 -4.95
CA LEU A 30 -10.77 -0.58 -3.79
C LEU A 30 -10.22 0.54 -2.89
N GLY A 31 -8.94 0.87 -3.03
CA GLY A 31 -8.20 1.87 -2.27
C GLY A 31 -8.19 3.26 -2.90
N GLY A 32 -9.02 3.51 -3.91
CA GLY A 32 -9.18 4.84 -4.53
C GLY A 32 -8.10 5.21 -5.55
N GLY A 33 -7.21 4.29 -5.92
CA GLY A 33 -6.19 4.53 -6.93
C GLY A 33 -6.75 4.57 -8.35
N VAL A 34 -7.64 3.63 -8.69
CA VAL A 34 -8.24 3.49 -10.03
C VAL A 34 -9.66 2.95 -9.91
N GLU A 35 -10.64 3.59 -10.57
CA GLU A 35 -12.04 3.14 -10.56
C GLU A 35 -12.26 1.87 -11.41
N ARG A 36 -11.58 1.80 -12.57
CA ARG A 36 -11.64 0.68 -13.52
C ARG A 36 -10.32 0.53 -14.25
N LEU A 37 -9.96 -0.70 -14.60
CA LEU A 37 -8.81 -0.97 -15.46
C LEU A 37 -9.25 -0.77 -16.92
N THR A 38 -8.64 0.21 -17.59
CA THR A 38 -8.95 0.55 -18.98
C THR A 38 -7.75 0.22 -19.86
N PRO A 39 -7.95 -0.45 -21.00
CA PRO A 39 -6.85 -0.75 -21.91
C PRO A 39 -6.42 0.53 -22.65
N ILE A 40 -5.12 0.65 -22.91
CA ILE A 40 -4.56 1.68 -23.79
C ILE A 40 -3.98 1.04 -25.05
N LEU A 41 -3.96 1.79 -26.15
CA LEU A 41 -3.25 1.37 -27.35
C LEU A 41 -1.75 1.62 -27.18
N ASP A 42 -0.95 0.59 -27.45
CA ASP A 42 0.50 0.64 -27.52
C ASP A 42 0.91 0.38 -28.98
N PRO A 43 1.54 1.33 -29.67
CA PRO A 43 1.87 1.21 -31.09
C PRO A 43 2.70 -0.03 -31.45
N GLU A 44 3.51 -0.53 -30.51
CA GLU A 44 4.38 -1.69 -30.75
C GLU A 44 3.79 -2.99 -30.22
N ARG A 45 3.07 -2.94 -29.10
CA ARG A 45 2.57 -4.11 -28.39
C ARG A 45 1.07 -4.37 -28.57
N GLY A 46 0.37 -3.53 -29.33
CA GLY A 46 -1.06 -3.64 -29.58
C GLY A 46 -1.88 -2.85 -28.57
N TYR A 47 -2.37 -3.52 -27.53
CA TYR A 47 -3.03 -2.86 -26.40
C TYR A 47 -2.55 -3.45 -25.08
N ARG A 48 -2.70 -2.67 -24.02
CA ARG A 48 -2.09 -2.95 -22.72
C ARG A 48 -2.98 -2.50 -21.59
N TYR A 49 -2.77 -3.06 -20.41
CA TYR A 49 -3.39 -2.62 -19.15
C TYR A 49 -2.30 -2.11 -18.21
N PRO A 50 -1.78 -0.88 -18.38
CA PRO A 50 -0.59 -0.41 -17.68
C PRO A 50 -0.66 -0.54 -16.16
N GLU A 51 -1.83 -0.24 -15.59
CA GLU A 51 -2.10 -0.30 -14.16
C GLU A 51 -2.09 -1.74 -13.65
N ALA A 52 -2.68 -2.67 -14.41
CA ALA A 52 -2.69 -4.09 -14.07
C ALA A 52 -1.30 -4.71 -14.29
N GLU A 53 -0.64 -4.41 -15.40
CA GLU A 53 0.71 -4.90 -15.74
C GLU A 53 1.77 -4.51 -14.71
N ARG A 54 1.63 -3.34 -14.07
CA ARG A 54 2.52 -2.92 -12.97
C ARG A 54 2.47 -3.86 -11.75
N ILE A 55 1.38 -4.61 -11.59
CA ILE A 55 1.14 -5.49 -10.44
C ILE A 55 1.22 -6.97 -10.86
N LEU A 56 0.55 -7.32 -11.95
CA LEU A 56 0.37 -8.68 -12.44
C LEU A 56 1.50 -9.14 -13.37
N GLY A 57 2.25 -8.20 -13.95
CA GLY A 57 3.30 -8.47 -14.93
C GLY A 57 2.73 -8.79 -16.31
N SER A 58 3.44 -9.64 -17.06
CA SER A 58 3.05 -10.05 -18.42
C SER A 58 1.77 -10.88 -18.49
N GLU A 59 1.36 -11.49 -17.37
CA GLU A 59 0.14 -12.30 -17.25
C GLU A 59 -1.12 -11.46 -16.99
N ALA A 60 -1.04 -10.13 -17.10
CA ALA A 60 -2.12 -9.24 -16.68
C ALA A 60 -3.47 -9.56 -17.33
N GLU A 61 -3.51 -9.69 -18.66
CA GLU A 61 -4.76 -9.97 -19.38
C GLU A 61 -5.36 -11.33 -18.96
N GLU A 62 -4.56 -12.40 -18.95
CA GLU A 62 -5.00 -13.74 -18.56
C GLU A 62 -5.55 -13.76 -17.13
N LEU A 63 -4.87 -13.09 -16.19
CA LEU A 63 -5.33 -13.00 -14.81
C LEU A 63 -6.60 -12.16 -14.68
N LEU A 64 -6.76 -11.07 -15.45
CA LEU A 64 -8.01 -10.29 -15.46
C LEU A 64 -9.20 -11.11 -15.98
N GLU A 65 -9.01 -11.87 -17.05
CA GLU A 65 -10.02 -12.81 -17.56
C GLU A 65 -10.35 -13.89 -16.52
N LYS A 66 -9.33 -14.44 -15.85
CA LYS A 66 -9.53 -15.42 -14.77
C LYS A 66 -10.33 -14.83 -13.61
N LEU A 67 -9.98 -13.63 -13.14
CA LEU A 67 -10.70 -12.94 -12.08
C LEU A 67 -12.14 -12.60 -12.48
N GLN A 68 -12.38 -12.30 -13.76
CA GLN A 68 -13.73 -12.12 -14.30
C GLN A 68 -14.52 -13.42 -14.32
N SER A 69 -13.92 -14.54 -14.73
CA SER A 69 -14.61 -15.83 -14.78
C SER A 69 -15.03 -16.37 -13.41
N ILE A 70 -14.30 -16.05 -12.34
CA ILE A 70 -14.69 -16.37 -10.95
C ILE A 70 -15.64 -15.30 -10.34
N GLY A 71 -16.00 -14.29 -11.12
CA GLY A 71 -16.92 -13.21 -10.77
C GLY A 71 -16.33 -12.13 -9.87
N LEU A 72 -15.02 -12.13 -9.60
CA LEU A 72 -14.40 -11.09 -8.75
C LEU A 72 -14.35 -9.74 -9.47
N LEU A 73 -14.21 -9.78 -10.81
CA LEU A 73 -14.31 -8.61 -11.67
C LEU A 73 -15.54 -8.71 -12.57
N GLU A 74 -16.16 -7.57 -12.82
CA GLU A 74 -17.07 -7.35 -13.93
C GLU A 74 -16.28 -6.78 -15.11
N ARG A 75 -16.76 -7.05 -16.33
CA ARG A 75 -16.19 -6.46 -17.56
C ARG A 75 -17.26 -5.80 -18.40
N GLU A 76 -16.90 -4.68 -19.01
CA GLU A 76 -17.69 -3.97 -20.02
C GLU A 76 -16.86 -3.78 -21.28
N THR A 77 -17.48 -3.85 -22.47
CA THR A 77 -16.77 -3.47 -23.70
C THR A 77 -16.57 -1.96 -23.70
N CYS A 78 -15.33 -1.51 -23.79
CA CYS A 78 -15.01 -0.07 -23.78
C CYS A 78 -14.18 0.37 -25.00
N GLY A 79 -13.92 -0.53 -25.94
CA GLY A 79 -13.32 -0.19 -27.23
C GLY A 79 -13.41 -1.34 -28.22
N LEU A 80 -13.10 -1.03 -29.49
CA LEU A 80 -12.93 -1.99 -30.56
C LEU A 80 -11.54 -1.78 -31.16
N LEU A 81 -10.72 -2.82 -31.13
CA LEU A 81 -9.41 -2.83 -31.75
C LEU A 81 -9.51 -3.31 -33.18
N ALA A 82 -9.16 -2.44 -34.12
CA ALA A 82 -9.04 -2.80 -35.52
C ALA A 82 -7.75 -3.60 -35.76
N LEU A 83 -7.89 -4.72 -36.47
CA LEU A 83 -6.84 -5.69 -36.74
C LEU A 83 -6.84 -6.05 -38.22
N CYS A 84 -5.64 -6.18 -38.78
CA CYS A 84 -5.47 -6.74 -40.12
C CYS A 84 -6.01 -8.18 -40.14
N PRO A 85 -6.97 -8.51 -41.03
CA PRO A 85 -7.50 -9.87 -41.17
C PRO A 85 -6.43 -10.93 -41.47
N ARG A 86 -5.36 -10.57 -42.17
CA ARG A 86 -4.29 -11.48 -42.60
C ARG A 86 -3.30 -11.82 -41.49
N CYS A 87 -2.80 -10.81 -40.78
CA CYS A 87 -1.68 -10.97 -39.86
C CYS A 87 -1.97 -10.53 -38.42
N GLY A 88 -3.16 -10.00 -38.14
CA GLY A 88 -3.56 -9.52 -36.81
C GLY A 88 -2.83 -8.27 -36.32
N SER A 89 -2.11 -7.55 -37.20
CA SER A 89 -1.44 -6.30 -36.81
C SER A 89 -2.45 -5.18 -36.54
N THR A 90 -2.15 -4.34 -35.56
CA THR A 90 -2.85 -3.09 -35.24
C THR A 90 -2.32 -1.88 -36.03
N LYS A 91 -1.19 -2.04 -36.76
CA LYS A 91 -0.59 -0.96 -37.57
C LYS A 91 -1.26 -0.93 -38.93
N ILE A 92 -2.30 -0.11 -39.05
CA ILE A 92 -3.17 -0.03 -40.22
C ILE A 92 -3.37 1.44 -40.57
N GLU A 93 -3.25 1.78 -41.85
CA GLU A 93 -3.50 3.12 -42.38
C GLU A 93 -4.58 3.07 -43.47
N PRO A 94 -5.43 4.09 -43.60
CA PRO A 94 -6.38 4.19 -44.71
C PRO A 94 -5.65 4.42 -46.03
N GLU A 95 -6.04 3.72 -47.09
CA GLU A 95 -5.57 3.91 -48.46
C GLU A 95 -6.76 3.79 -49.43
N ASP A 96 -7.12 4.93 -50.05
CA ASP A 96 -8.32 5.08 -50.88
C ASP A 96 -9.58 4.55 -50.16
N ASP A 97 -10.28 3.57 -50.75
CA ASP A 97 -11.49 2.93 -50.20
C ASP A 97 -11.16 1.67 -49.35
N ALA A 98 -9.89 1.47 -48.98
CA ALA A 98 -9.42 0.28 -48.27
C ALA A 98 -8.44 0.62 -47.14
N TRP A 99 -7.91 -0.42 -46.49
CA TRP A 99 -6.99 -0.31 -45.36
C TRP A 99 -5.69 -1.07 -45.65
N ARG A 100 -4.55 -0.37 -45.58
CA ARG A 100 -3.22 -0.96 -45.72
C ARG A 100 -2.67 -1.38 -44.37
N CYS A 101 -2.27 -2.65 -44.25
CA CYS A 101 -1.52 -3.12 -43.09
C CYS A 101 -0.03 -2.81 -43.23
N LEU A 102 0.55 -2.05 -42.31
CA LEU A 102 1.97 -1.69 -42.32
C LEU A 102 2.92 -2.85 -41.94
N ARG A 103 2.37 -4.00 -41.52
CA ARG A 103 3.17 -5.18 -41.15
C ARG A 103 3.32 -6.19 -42.28
N CYS A 104 2.22 -6.55 -42.95
CA CYS A 104 2.24 -7.54 -44.04
C CYS A 104 1.94 -6.94 -45.42
N ASN A 105 1.72 -5.63 -45.49
CA ASN A 105 1.41 -4.88 -46.71
C ASN A 105 0.12 -5.29 -47.44
N ALA A 106 -0.74 -6.07 -46.78
CA ALA A 106 -2.05 -6.43 -47.31
C ALA A 106 -2.96 -5.20 -47.38
N LEU A 107 -3.72 -5.09 -48.46
CA LEU A 107 -4.80 -4.13 -48.66
C LEU A 107 -6.12 -4.87 -48.44
N GLU A 108 -6.92 -4.41 -47.48
CA GLU A 108 -8.15 -5.08 -47.06
C GLU A 108 -9.29 -4.07 -47.02
N GLU A 109 -10.43 -4.40 -47.61
CA GLU A 109 -11.64 -3.54 -47.63
C GLU A 109 -12.30 -3.48 -46.25
N GLU A 110 -12.26 -4.59 -45.50
CA GLU A 110 -12.80 -4.70 -44.15
C GLU A 110 -11.73 -5.09 -43.13
N LEU A 111 -11.83 -4.51 -41.93
CA LEU A 111 -10.96 -4.84 -40.81
C LEU A 111 -11.63 -5.81 -39.86
N ARG A 112 -10.82 -6.70 -39.27
CA ARG A 112 -11.27 -7.53 -38.15
C ARG A 112 -11.32 -6.66 -36.90
N HIS A 113 -12.40 -6.74 -36.13
CA HIS A 113 -12.53 -6.02 -34.87
C HIS A 113 -12.44 -6.98 -33.68
N LYS A 114 -11.57 -6.67 -32.72
CA LYS A 114 -11.49 -7.35 -31.41
C LYS A 114 -12.07 -6.42 -30.32
N PRO A 115 -13.04 -6.85 -29.52
CA PRO A 115 -13.51 -6.04 -28.40
C PRO A 115 -12.43 -5.90 -27.34
N LEU A 116 -12.29 -4.68 -26.81
CA LEU A 116 -11.45 -4.35 -25.67
C LEU A 116 -12.33 -4.15 -24.44
N TYR A 117 -11.89 -4.69 -23.30
CA TYR A 117 -12.68 -4.72 -22.08
C TYR A 117 -12.13 -3.80 -21.01
N CYS A 118 -13.01 -3.11 -20.32
CA CYS A 118 -12.71 -2.43 -19.08
C CYS A 118 -13.16 -3.30 -17.92
N TYR A 119 -12.35 -3.38 -16.86
CA TYR A 119 -12.63 -4.23 -15.69
C TYR A 119 -12.89 -3.40 -14.45
N ARG A 120 -13.93 -3.78 -13.69
CA ARG A 120 -14.29 -3.17 -12.40
C ARG A 120 -14.46 -4.26 -11.33
N PRO A 121 -14.24 -3.94 -10.04
CA PRO A 121 -14.51 -4.90 -8.97
C PRO A 121 -16.02 -5.18 -8.86
N ASN A 122 -16.38 -6.46 -8.82
CA ASN A 122 -17.74 -6.87 -8.45
C ASN A 122 -17.89 -6.75 -6.93
N MET A 123 -18.54 -5.70 -6.45
CA MET A 123 -18.60 -5.40 -5.02
C MET A 123 -19.39 -6.44 -4.22
N GLU A 124 -20.39 -7.10 -4.81
CA GLU A 124 -21.13 -8.18 -4.17
C GLU A 124 -20.23 -9.40 -3.95
N ARG A 125 -19.49 -9.79 -4.99
CA ARG A 125 -18.54 -10.89 -4.92
C ARG A 125 -17.40 -10.60 -3.96
N VAL A 126 -16.82 -9.39 -4.01
CA VAL A 126 -15.77 -8.95 -3.08
C VAL A 126 -16.23 -9.07 -1.62
N LYS A 127 -17.44 -8.61 -1.30
CA LYS A 127 -18.01 -8.74 0.06
C LYS A 127 -18.17 -10.21 0.46
N SER A 128 -18.69 -11.04 -0.45
CA SER A 128 -18.85 -12.48 -0.19
C SER A 128 -17.53 -13.23 0.02
N LEU A 129 -16.41 -12.67 -0.47
CA LEU A 129 -15.07 -13.24 -0.35
C LEU A 129 -14.16 -12.49 0.63
N SER A 130 -14.73 -11.64 1.48
CA SER A 130 -13.99 -10.79 2.43
C SER A 130 -13.04 -11.59 3.35
N ASP A 131 -13.43 -12.81 3.74
CA ASP A 131 -12.60 -13.71 4.56
C ASP A 131 -11.33 -14.23 3.84
N HIS A 132 -11.26 -14.09 2.52
CA HIS A 132 -10.12 -14.47 1.69
C HIS A 132 -9.31 -13.27 1.20
N LEU A 133 -9.84 -12.04 1.34
CA LEU A 133 -9.26 -10.80 0.84
C LEU A 133 -8.74 -9.95 1.99
N ILE A 134 -7.47 -10.17 2.36
CA ILE A 134 -6.82 -9.50 3.49
C ILE A 134 -6.69 -8.01 3.24
N LEU A 135 -6.17 -7.62 2.08
CA LEU A 135 -5.84 -6.23 1.80
C LEU A 135 -7.11 -5.37 1.67
N PRO A 136 -8.15 -5.77 0.92
CA PRO A 136 -9.44 -5.08 0.94
C PRO A 136 -10.02 -4.91 2.35
N ARG A 137 -9.90 -5.92 3.21
CA ARG A 137 -10.36 -5.85 4.60
C ARG A 137 -9.56 -4.83 5.44
N VAL A 138 -8.24 -4.76 5.23
CA VAL A 138 -7.39 -3.74 5.88
C VAL A 138 -7.78 -2.33 5.43
N LEU A 139 -8.04 -2.12 4.13
CA LEU A 139 -8.47 -0.82 3.59
C LEU A 139 -9.84 -0.39 4.12
N GLU A 140 -10.79 -1.32 4.24
CA GLU A 140 -12.09 -1.08 4.86
C GLU A 140 -11.92 -0.66 6.33
N PHE A 141 -11.18 -1.45 7.11
CA PHE A 141 -10.91 -1.19 8.52
C PHE A 141 -10.27 0.19 8.77
N LEU A 142 -9.31 0.59 7.92
CA LEU A 142 -8.66 1.91 8.04
C LEU A 142 -9.62 3.05 7.75
N ARG A 143 -10.50 2.90 6.74
CA ARG A 143 -11.53 3.89 6.39
C ARG A 143 -12.57 4.03 7.50
N GLU A 144 -13.00 2.92 8.10
CA GLU A 144 -13.90 2.92 9.26
C GLU A 144 -13.32 3.66 10.47
N ARG A 145 -11.99 3.77 10.55
CA ARG A 145 -11.26 4.54 11.57
C ARG A 145 -10.93 5.97 11.17
N GLY A 146 -11.46 6.45 10.05
CA GLY A 146 -11.27 7.83 9.59
C GLY A 146 -9.94 8.09 8.87
N TYR A 147 -9.14 7.06 8.55
CA TYR A 147 -7.95 7.24 7.72
C TYR A 147 -8.32 7.23 6.23
N ARG A 148 -7.66 8.10 5.46
CA ARG A 148 -7.60 7.95 4.01
C ARG A 148 -6.53 6.91 3.69
N ALA A 149 -6.95 5.75 3.19
CA ALA A 149 -6.07 4.62 2.89
C ALA A 149 -5.95 4.38 1.39
N GLU A 150 -4.72 4.12 0.93
CA GLU A 150 -4.36 3.86 -0.46
C GLU A 150 -3.54 2.57 -0.56
N SER A 151 -3.69 1.83 -1.66
CA SER A 151 -2.93 0.62 -1.95
C SER A 151 -2.75 0.45 -3.47
N PRO A 152 -1.59 -0.03 -3.93
CA PRO A 152 -0.30 0.13 -3.26
C PRO A 152 0.00 1.61 -3.03
N GLY A 153 0.74 1.94 -1.98
CA GLY A 153 1.12 3.32 -1.66
C GLY A 153 2.59 3.60 -1.90
N GLU A 154 2.92 4.81 -2.36
CA GLU A 154 4.31 5.28 -2.52
C GLU A 154 4.60 6.47 -1.60
N LEU A 155 5.77 6.46 -0.99
CA LEU A 155 6.24 7.49 -0.06
C LEU A 155 7.68 7.87 -0.41
N LEU A 156 7.97 9.17 -0.41
CA LEU A 156 9.33 9.66 -0.56
C LEU A 156 10.03 9.62 0.80
N GLY A 157 11.13 8.88 0.91
CA GLY A 157 11.98 8.85 2.09
C GLY A 157 12.81 10.12 2.24
N GLU A 158 13.40 10.30 3.42
CA GLU A 158 14.29 11.43 3.73
C GLU A 158 15.52 11.49 2.82
N SER A 159 15.99 10.32 2.39
CA SER A 159 17.05 10.14 1.40
C SER A 159 16.68 10.61 -0.02
N GLY A 160 15.39 10.86 -0.29
CA GLY A 160 14.86 11.13 -1.63
C GLY A 160 14.55 9.87 -2.44
N VAL A 161 14.78 8.67 -1.87
CA VAL A 161 14.35 7.41 -2.48
C VAL A 161 12.84 7.23 -2.33
N LYS A 162 12.17 6.78 -3.39
CA LYS A 162 10.77 6.40 -3.32
C LYS A 162 10.64 4.97 -2.80
N HIS A 163 9.87 4.81 -1.72
CA HIS A 163 9.55 3.53 -1.11
C HIS A 163 8.10 3.17 -1.38
N ARG A 164 7.86 1.88 -1.65
CA ARG A 164 6.52 1.34 -1.85
C ARG A 164 6.10 0.48 -0.67
N PHE A 165 4.88 0.70 -0.21
CA PHE A 165 4.20 -0.10 0.79
C PHE A 165 2.95 -0.73 0.19
N ASP A 166 2.51 -1.86 0.76
CA ASP A 166 1.26 -2.48 0.33
C ASP A 166 0.06 -1.60 0.66
N VAL A 167 0.08 -0.94 1.83
CA VAL A 167 -0.94 0.06 2.20
C VAL A 167 -0.27 1.26 2.86
N ILE A 168 -0.74 2.45 2.52
CA ILE A 168 -0.48 3.69 3.27
C ILE A 168 -1.81 4.23 3.79
N ALA A 169 -1.84 4.69 5.03
CA ALA A 169 -3.02 5.31 5.63
C ALA A 169 -2.63 6.65 6.25
N ARG A 170 -3.34 7.71 5.87
CA ARG A 170 -3.12 9.07 6.34
C ARG A 170 -4.33 9.55 7.12
N GLY A 171 -4.10 10.10 8.31
CA GLY A 171 -5.13 10.87 9.01
C GLY A 171 -5.40 12.22 8.32
N ALA A 172 -6.23 13.05 8.96
CA ALA A 172 -6.46 14.44 8.56
C ALA A 172 -5.74 15.42 9.51
N GLY A 173 -5.51 16.66 9.05
CA GLY A 173 -4.88 17.74 9.83
C GLY A 173 -3.50 18.17 9.33
N ASP A 174 -2.86 19.10 10.04
CA ASP A 174 -1.59 19.73 9.64
C ASP A 174 -0.38 18.78 9.66
N ASN A 175 -0.41 17.78 10.54
CA ASN A 175 0.59 16.71 10.59
C ASN A 175 -0.13 15.37 10.77
N PRO A 176 -0.72 14.84 9.69
CA PRO A 176 -1.60 13.69 9.80
C PRO A 176 -0.78 12.44 10.18
N PRO A 177 -1.26 11.61 11.13
CA PRO A 177 -0.61 10.35 11.44
C PRO A 177 -0.48 9.52 10.15
N LEU A 178 0.73 9.05 9.87
CA LEU A 178 1.04 8.21 8.73
C LEU A 178 1.27 6.78 9.19
N ILE A 179 0.40 5.87 8.76
CA ILE A 179 0.54 4.44 8.98
C ILE A 179 0.99 3.79 7.68
N VAL A 180 2.00 2.94 7.76
CA VAL A 180 2.46 2.12 6.63
C VAL A 180 2.30 0.65 6.98
N ILE A 181 1.84 -0.15 6.01
CA ILE A 181 1.57 -1.57 6.22
C ILE A 181 2.15 -2.37 5.05
N ASP A 182 2.89 -3.42 5.38
CA ASP A 182 3.24 -4.48 4.42
C ASP A 182 2.62 -5.82 4.85
N ILE A 183 2.35 -6.67 3.87
CA ILE A 183 1.71 -7.98 4.07
C ILE A 183 2.62 -9.10 3.55
N ALA A 184 3.19 -9.87 4.48
CA ALA A 184 3.93 -11.08 4.17
C ALA A 184 2.95 -12.27 3.99
N LEU A 185 2.59 -12.54 2.75
CA LEU A 185 1.70 -13.65 2.35
C LEU A 185 2.54 -14.86 1.91
N GLY A 186 2.36 -16.00 2.56
CA GLY A 186 3.00 -17.24 2.15
C GLY A 186 2.28 -18.49 2.67
N GLU A 187 2.75 -19.65 2.21
CA GLU A 187 2.27 -20.94 2.74
C GLU A 187 2.88 -21.26 4.12
N GLY A 188 4.02 -20.65 4.46
CA GLY A 188 4.75 -20.83 5.71
C GLY A 188 4.98 -19.53 6.47
N LEU A 189 5.64 -19.65 7.62
CA LEU A 189 5.97 -18.48 8.46
C LEU A 189 6.96 -17.55 7.74
N ALA A 190 6.70 -16.25 7.81
CA ALA A 190 7.59 -15.22 7.29
C ALA A 190 8.87 -15.12 8.14
N GLY A 191 9.97 -14.77 7.48
CA GLY A 191 11.32 -14.74 8.04
C GLY A 191 11.80 -13.34 8.38
N ASP A 192 13.11 -13.23 8.52
CA ASP A 192 13.80 -11.97 8.79
C ASP A 192 13.91 -11.06 7.56
N VAL A 193 13.84 -11.64 6.35
CA VAL A 193 13.88 -10.90 5.09
C VAL A 193 12.75 -9.87 5.03
N GLU A 194 11.51 -10.29 5.28
CA GLU A 194 10.33 -9.42 5.21
C GLU A 194 10.41 -8.27 6.25
N VAL A 195 10.92 -8.58 7.45
CA VAL A 195 11.12 -7.59 8.51
C VAL A 195 12.22 -6.59 8.15
N LYS A 196 13.34 -7.05 7.58
CA LYS A 196 14.46 -6.20 7.16
C LYS A 196 14.08 -5.28 6.01
N GLU A 197 13.33 -5.79 5.03
CA GLU A 197 12.80 -5.00 3.92
C GLU A 197 11.86 -3.90 4.44
N MET A 198 10.94 -4.23 5.34
CA MET A 198 10.07 -3.22 5.95
C MET A 198 10.87 -2.21 6.77
N PHE A 199 11.83 -2.65 7.57
CA PHE A 199 12.67 -1.77 8.37
C PHE A 199 13.43 -0.75 7.52
N ALA A 200 14.03 -1.15 6.40
CA ALA A 200 14.75 -0.25 5.51
C ALA A 200 13.86 0.89 5.01
N LYS A 201 12.61 0.58 4.63
CA LYS A 201 11.61 1.56 4.18
C LYS A 201 11.14 2.46 5.33
N VAL A 202 10.84 1.88 6.48
CA VAL A 202 10.37 2.60 7.68
C VAL A 202 11.41 3.55 8.23
N TYR A 203 12.69 3.15 8.21
CA TYR A 203 13.79 3.98 8.68
C TYR A 203 13.93 5.27 7.85
N ASP A 204 13.73 5.18 6.54
CA ASP A 204 13.86 6.33 5.64
C ASP A 204 12.59 7.20 5.59
N VAL A 205 11.40 6.59 5.75
CA VAL A 205 10.11 7.30 5.70
C VAL A 205 9.68 7.86 7.06
N ASN A 206 10.15 7.26 8.16
CA ASN A 206 9.82 7.61 9.53
C ASN A 206 8.30 7.82 9.80
N PRO A 207 7.45 6.81 9.53
CA PRO A 207 6.00 6.89 9.72
C PRO A 207 5.62 6.96 11.22
N PHE A 208 4.40 7.40 11.51
CA PHE A 208 3.83 7.36 12.86
C PHE A 208 3.71 5.93 13.37
N ARG A 209 3.28 5.00 12.49
CA ARG A 209 3.22 3.57 12.81
C ARG A 209 3.60 2.71 11.62
N ALA A 210 4.34 1.65 11.88
CA ALA A 210 4.73 0.64 10.89
C ALA A 210 4.15 -0.72 11.30
N VAL A 211 3.37 -1.34 10.43
CA VAL A 211 2.68 -2.60 10.72
C VAL A 211 3.09 -3.66 9.70
N LEU A 212 3.55 -4.82 10.17
CA LEU A 212 3.80 -5.99 9.32
C LEU A 212 2.73 -7.05 9.57
N ILE A 213 1.90 -7.32 8.57
CA ILE A 213 0.89 -8.38 8.62
C ILE A 213 1.49 -9.66 8.05
N ALA A 214 1.68 -10.68 8.88
CA ALA A 214 2.25 -11.96 8.47
C ALA A 214 1.19 -13.05 8.44
N VAL A 215 1.06 -13.75 7.32
CA VAL A 215 0.06 -14.79 7.09
C VAL A 215 0.80 -16.08 6.68
N PRO A 216 0.77 -17.16 7.49
CA PRO A 216 0.00 -17.30 8.73
C PRO A 216 0.65 -16.67 9.99
N GLY A 217 1.92 -16.26 9.93
CA GLY A 217 2.64 -15.70 11.07
C GLY A 217 4.13 -15.51 10.82
N LEU A 218 4.90 -15.23 11.87
CA LEU A 218 6.36 -15.00 11.81
C LEU A 218 7.14 -16.12 12.50
N ARG A 219 8.38 -16.35 12.07
CA ARG A 219 9.36 -17.11 12.84
C ARG A 219 9.74 -16.36 14.13
N GLU A 220 10.19 -17.09 15.15
CA GLU A 220 10.61 -16.53 16.46
C GLU A 220 11.63 -15.39 16.30
N GLU A 221 12.64 -15.60 15.47
CA GLU A 221 13.73 -14.65 15.24
C GLU A 221 13.23 -13.38 14.56
N ALA A 222 12.31 -13.53 13.60
CA ALA A 222 11.67 -12.44 12.89
C ALA A 222 10.77 -11.60 13.80
N ARG A 223 10.00 -12.25 14.69
CA ARG A 223 9.18 -11.57 15.71
C ARG A 223 10.03 -10.69 16.62
N ARG A 224 11.11 -11.25 17.18
CA ARG A 224 12.06 -10.50 18.03
C ARG A 224 12.76 -9.37 17.27
N LEU A 225 12.96 -9.54 15.97
CA LEU A 225 13.55 -8.50 15.12
C LEU A 225 12.57 -7.35 14.89
N ALA A 226 11.31 -7.65 14.59
CA ALA A 226 10.25 -6.65 14.38
C ALA A 226 10.05 -5.79 15.65
N GLU A 227 9.98 -6.43 16.82
CA GLU A 227 9.87 -5.74 18.11
C GLU A 227 11.03 -4.75 18.34
N ARG A 228 12.28 -5.19 18.08
CA ARG A 228 13.46 -4.31 18.22
C ARG A 228 13.44 -3.13 17.26
N TYR A 229 12.84 -3.28 16.09
CA TYR A 229 12.72 -2.22 15.09
C TYR A 229 11.50 -1.32 15.29
N GLY A 230 10.64 -1.62 16.28
CA GLY A 230 9.40 -0.88 16.50
C GLY A 230 8.40 -1.09 15.36
N ILE A 231 8.41 -2.26 14.73
CA ILE A 231 7.43 -2.68 13.73
C ILE A 231 6.38 -3.53 14.44
N ASP A 232 5.13 -3.09 14.40
CA ASP A 232 4.00 -3.81 14.99
C ASP A 232 3.67 -5.03 14.12
N ALA A 233 4.02 -6.23 14.60
CA ALA A 233 3.70 -7.48 13.90
C ALA A 233 2.28 -7.98 14.22
N ILE A 234 1.53 -8.34 13.18
CA ILE A 234 0.23 -9.01 13.28
C ILE A 234 0.32 -10.39 12.63
N GLU A 235 0.18 -11.46 13.41
CA GLU A 235 0.16 -12.83 12.89
C GLU A 235 -1.29 -13.28 12.62
N VAL A 236 -1.58 -13.68 11.37
CA VAL A 236 -2.94 -13.92 10.90
C VAL A 236 -3.16 -15.39 10.55
N LYS A 237 -3.85 -16.10 11.45
CA LYS A 237 -4.31 -17.48 11.22
C LYS A 237 -5.70 -17.54 10.57
N GLY A 238 -6.44 -16.43 10.61
CA GLY A 238 -7.75 -16.28 9.98
C GLY A 238 -8.34 -14.87 10.17
N PRO A 239 -9.58 -14.64 9.70
CA PRO A 239 -10.20 -13.30 9.70
C PRO A 239 -10.27 -12.65 11.09
N LYS A 240 -10.60 -13.43 12.12
CA LYS A 240 -10.68 -12.93 13.50
C LYS A 240 -9.34 -12.43 14.04
N SER A 241 -8.25 -13.15 13.78
CA SER A 241 -6.91 -12.73 14.22
C SER A 241 -6.41 -11.47 13.52
N LEU A 242 -6.82 -11.27 12.26
CA LEU A 242 -6.52 -10.03 11.55
C LEU A 242 -7.23 -8.86 12.24
N LEU A 243 -8.54 -8.97 12.48
CA LEU A 243 -9.31 -7.90 13.10
C LEU A 243 -8.81 -7.57 14.51
N SER A 244 -8.56 -8.57 15.35
CA SER A 244 -8.06 -8.34 16.71
C SER A 244 -6.65 -7.72 16.71
N GLY A 245 -5.78 -8.15 15.80
CA GLY A 245 -4.46 -7.57 15.62
C GLY A 245 -4.53 -6.10 15.21
N LEU A 246 -5.36 -5.79 14.20
CA LEU A 246 -5.55 -4.42 13.71
C LEU A 246 -6.15 -3.52 14.79
N LEU A 247 -7.18 -3.98 15.51
CA LEU A 247 -7.78 -3.24 16.64
C LEU A 247 -6.75 -2.90 17.73
N ARG A 248 -5.81 -3.81 18.00
CA ARG A 248 -4.77 -3.63 19.02
C ARG A 248 -3.73 -2.59 18.62
N VAL A 249 -3.34 -2.56 17.34
CA VAL A 249 -2.18 -1.77 16.89
C VAL A 249 -2.58 -0.44 16.26
N ILE A 250 -3.77 -0.33 15.67
CA ILE A 250 -4.19 0.86 14.93
C ILE A 250 -5.36 1.52 15.67
N PRO A 251 -5.13 2.66 16.35
CA PRO A 251 -6.21 3.43 16.96
C PRO A 251 -7.05 4.17 15.90
N PRO A 252 -8.28 4.61 16.24
CA PRO A 252 -9.04 5.59 15.45
C PRO A 252 -8.22 6.86 15.16
N VAL A 253 -8.52 7.57 14.07
CA VAL A 253 -7.74 8.75 13.66
C VAL A 253 -7.78 9.87 14.71
N GLU A 254 -8.88 9.98 15.46
CA GLU A 254 -9.09 10.96 16.53
C GLU A 254 -8.18 10.72 17.73
N GLU A 255 -7.85 9.45 17.99
CA GLU A 255 -6.90 9.03 19.03
C GLU A 255 -5.46 8.95 18.50
N ALA A 256 -5.30 8.85 17.19
CA ALA A 256 -4.02 8.89 16.47
C ALA A 256 -3.52 10.33 16.30
N GLY A 257 -3.58 11.10 17.38
CA GLY A 257 -2.99 12.41 17.46
C GLY A 257 -1.60 12.33 18.04
N TYR A 258 -0.77 13.27 17.63
CA TYR A 258 0.37 13.60 18.45
C TYR A 258 -0.13 14.15 19.81
N ARG A 259 0.38 13.64 20.93
CA ARG A 259 0.04 14.13 22.26
C ARG A 259 0.83 15.39 22.55
N THR A 260 0.19 16.36 23.19
CA THR A 260 0.91 17.49 23.79
C THR A 260 1.91 16.93 24.82
N LEU A 261 3.14 17.45 24.80
CA LEU A 261 4.13 17.15 25.84
C LEU A 261 3.75 17.88 27.12
N ASP A 262 2.83 17.31 27.88
CA ASP A 262 2.48 17.78 29.21
C ASP A 262 3.50 17.28 30.27
N VAL A 263 3.43 17.86 31.46
CA VAL A 263 4.36 17.55 32.56
C VAL A 263 4.32 16.06 32.91
N MET A 264 3.15 15.43 32.85
CA MET A 264 2.98 14.00 33.14
C MET A 264 3.62 13.12 32.04
N SER A 265 3.48 13.49 30.77
CA SER A 265 4.12 12.79 29.65
C SER A 265 5.64 12.82 29.76
N LEU A 266 6.23 13.98 30.11
CA LEU A 266 7.67 14.12 30.34
C LEU A 266 8.17 13.16 31.44
N LEU A 267 7.40 13.01 32.53
CA LEU A 267 7.76 12.13 33.65
C LEU A 267 7.70 10.63 33.29
N SER A 268 6.90 10.26 32.28
CA SER A 268 6.81 8.87 31.80
C SER A 268 7.88 8.48 30.77
N LEU A 269 8.56 9.47 30.16
CA LEU A 269 9.61 9.22 29.17
C LEU A 269 10.87 8.64 29.82
N PRO A 270 11.56 7.69 29.14
CA PRO A 270 12.92 7.30 29.50
C PRO A 270 13.85 8.51 29.58
N ASP A 271 14.79 8.52 30.53
CA ASP A 271 15.64 9.69 30.84
C ASP A 271 16.33 10.30 29.61
N HIS A 272 16.78 9.45 28.68
CA HIS A 272 17.47 9.90 27.48
C HIS A 272 16.55 10.71 26.55
N LEU A 273 15.30 10.27 26.37
CA LEU A 273 14.27 10.97 25.60
C LEU A 273 13.71 12.17 26.34
N ARG A 274 13.54 12.06 27.66
CA ARG A 274 13.08 13.16 28.52
C ARG A 274 13.99 14.37 28.37
N LYS A 275 15.31 14.19 28.44
CA LYS A 275 16.29 15.28 28.27
C LYS A 275 16.12 15.98 26.92
N THR A 276 16.01 15.21 25.83
CA THR A 276 15.79 15.73 24.48
C THR A 276 14.48 16.50 24.39
N ALA A 277 13.39 15.91 24.89
CA ALA A 277 12.07 16.53 24.90
C ALA A 277 12.07 17.84 25.70
N THR A 278 12.65 17.87 26.90
CA THR A 278 12.73 19.08 27.74
C THR A 278 13.50 20.21 27.05
N VAL A 279 14.62 19.90 26.39
CA VAL A 279 15.38 20.90 25.63
C VAL A 279 14.55 21.44 24.48
N LEU A 280 13.92 20.57 23.70
CA LEU A 280 13.07 21.04 22.60
C LEU A 280 11.88 21.85 23.09
N CYS A 281 11.27 21.48 24.24
CA CYS A 281 10.20 22.26 24.85
C CYS A 281 10.63 23.70 25.17
N SER A 282 11.88 23.89 25.59
CA SER A 282 12.44 25.22 25.85
C SER A 282 12.76 26.03 24.60
N LEU A 283 12.97 25.36 23.46
CA LEU A 283 13.29 25.99 22.18
C LEU A 283 12.02 26.25 21.33
N GLY A 284 10.94 25.52 21.59
CA GLY A 284 9.70 25.56 20.81
C GLY A 284 9.81 24.80 19.49
N GLU A 285 10.70 25.27 18.61
CA GLU A 285 11.03 24.67 17.31
C GLU A 285 12.57 24.67 17.14
N ALA A 286 13.17 23.51 16.83
CA ALA A 286 14.62 23.40 16.68
C ALA A 286 15.05 22.24 15.77
N THR A 287 16.24 22.36 15.20
CA THR A 287 16.95 21.31 14.47
C THR A 287 17.66 20.35 15.43
N ALA A 288 18.04 19.16 14.93
CA ALA A 288 18.85 18.22 15.70
C ALA A 288 20.22 18.80 16.13
N GLU A 289 20.74 19.80 15.41
CA GLU A 289 21.99 20.50 15.77
C GLU A 289 21.78 21.39 17.00
N GLU A 290 20.76 22.24 16.97
CA GLU A 290 20.43 23.16 18.08
C GLU A 290 20.07 22.40 19.36
N VAL A 291 19.38 21.26 19.24
CA VAL A 291 19.09 20.39 20.40
C VAL A 291 20.37 19.75 20.93
N ALA A 292 21.29 19.31 20.05
CA ALA A 292 22.56 18.70 20.43
C ALA A 292 23.49 19.67 21.17
N GLU A 293 23.57 20.92 20.72
CA GLU A 293 24.32 21.98 21.41
C GLU A 293 23.82 22.18 22.85
N ARG A 294 22.50 22.09 23.06
CA ARG A 294 21.87 22.29 24.37
C ARG A 294 21.92 21.06 25.27
N THR A 295 21.81 19.86 24.72
CA THR A 295 21.89 18.61 25.52
C THR A 295 23.32 18.18 25.79
N GLY A 296 24.30 18.69 25.04
CA GLY A 296 25.70 18.27 25.06
C GLY A 296 25.93 16.88 24.46
N ARG A 297 24.98 16.35 23.68
CA ARG A 297 25.10 15.06 22.99
C ARG A 297 25.49 15.27 21.53
N ALA A 298 25.98 14.21 20.88
CA ALA A 298 26.26 14.27 19.45
C ALA A 298 24.98 14.48 18.63
N ARG A 299 25.03 15.28 17.57
CA ARG A 299 23.91 15.54 16.64
C ARG A 299 23.20 14.27 16.17
N ALA A 300 23.95 13.23 15.79
CA ALA A 300 23.37 11.98 15.31
C ALA A 300 22.50 11.29 16.38
N VAL A 301 22.90 11.39 17.65
CA VAL A 301 22.16 10.82 18.80
C VAL A 301 20.87 11.60 19.03
N GLU A 302 20.93 12.94 19.04
CA GLU A 302 19.72 13.76 19.18
C GLU A 302 18.76 13.60 18.00
N SER A 303 19.28 13.51 16.78
CA SER A 303 18.45 13.20 15.61
C SER A 303 17.70 11.88 15.78
N SER A 304 18.35 10.85 16.34
CA SER A 304 17.70 9.56 16.62
C SER A 304 16.60 9.69 17.69
N TYR A 305 16.87 10.42 18.77
CA TYR A 305 15.90 10.61 19.87
C TYR A 305 14.72 11.48 19.46
N LEU A 306 14.96 12.55 18.70
CA LEU A 306 13.90 13.40 18.14
C LEU A 306 13.00 12.60 17.20
N ASN A 307 13.57 11.79 16.30
CA ASN A 307 12.78 10.90 15.45
C ASN A 307 12.03 9.84 16.26
N GLN A 308 12.58 9.35 17.37
CA GLN A 308 11.87 8.45 18.28
C GLN A 308 10.68 9.15 18.95
N LEU A 309 10.85 10.38 19.44
CA LEU A 309 9.77 11.17 20.02
C LEU A 309 8.68 11.53 19.00
N VAL A 310 9.04 11.73 17.72
CA VAL A 310 8.08 11.85 16.60
C VAL A 310 7.27 10.57 16.44
N ARG A 311 7.92 9.40 16.41
CA ARG A 311 7.23 8.09 16.33
C ARG A 311 6.32 7.82 17.52
N MET A 312 6.71 8.30 18.71
CA MET A 312 5.88 8.23 19.92
C MET A 312 4.71 9.22 19.91
N GLY A 313 4.64 10.10 18.91
CA GLY A 313 3.59 11.09 18.78
C GLY A 313 3.78 12.32 19.67
N TYR A 314 4.98 12.62 20.19
CA TYR A 314 5.18 13.80 21.04
C TYR A 314 5.62 15.05 20.27
N LEU A 315 6.26 14.86 19.12
CA LEU A 315 6.86 15.94 18.33
C LEU A 315 6.40 15.91 16.88
N LYS A 316 6.28 17.09 16.25
CA LYS A 316 6.15 17.22 14.80
C LYS A 316 7.53 17.34 14.17
N LYS A 317 7.63 16.94 12.90
CA LYS A 317 8.84 17.08 12.08
C LYS A 317 8.46 17.74 10.75
N GLU A 318 9.12 18.84 10.43
CA GLU A 318 8.88 19.61 9.20
C GLU A 318 10.21 19.84 8.47
N ARG A 319 10.20 19.78 7.13
CA ARG A 319 11.36 20.09 6.30
C ARG A 319 11.19 21.47 5.66
N ARG A 320 11.95 22.46 6.13
CA ARG A 320 12.03 23.81 5.52
C ARG A 320 13.36 23.96 4.77
N GLY A 321 13.28 23.86 3.44
CA GLY A 321 14.45 23.91 2.57
C GLY A 321 15.43 22.75 2.85
N ARG A 322 16.68 23.07 3.24
CA ARG A 322 17.70 22.07 3.59
C ARG A 322 17.69 21.68 5.07
N ARG A 323 16.82 22.28 5.89
CA ARG A 323 16.78 22.05 7.34
C ARG A 323 15.59 21.16 7.71
N VAL A 324 15.79 20.34 8.73
CA VAL A 324 14.78 19.48 9.36
C VAL A 324 14.54 20.05 10.74
N LEU A 325 13.32 20.53 10.98
CA LEU A 325 12.89 21.18 12.21
C LEU A 325 11.94 20.25 12.96
N PHE A 326 12.10 20.20 14.27
CA PHE A 326 11.25 19.48 15.19
C PHE A 326 10.54 20.50 16.07
N SER A 327 9.27 20.26 16.41
CA SER A 327 8.51 21.12 17.30
C SER A 327 7.57 20.32 18.18
N ILE A 328 7.20 20.88 19.32
CA ILE A 328 6.16 20.27 20.17
C ILE A 328 4.83 20.33 19.44
N VAL A 329 4.03 19.30 19.64
CA VAL A 329 2.65 19.32 19.21
C VAL A 329 1.87 20.13 20.23
N ALA A 330 1.47 21.35 19.84
CA ALA A 330 0.49 22.15 20.58
C ALA A 330 -0.91 21.57 20.42
#